data_AF-U2CK66-F1
#
_entry.id   AF-U2CK66-F1
#
_cell.length_a   1.000
_cell.length_b   1.000
_cell.length_c   1.000
_cell.angle_alpha   90.00
_cell.angle_beta   90.00
_cell.angle_gamma   90.00
#
_symmetry.space_group_name_H-M   'P 1'
#
loop_
_entity.id
_entity.type
_entity.pdbx_description
1 polymer ?
#
loop_
_entity_poly.entity_id
_entity_poly.type
_entity_poly.pdbx_seq_one_letter_code
_entity_poly.pdbx_strand_id
1 'polypeptide(L)'
;MLVGCSSNRKADAEKQTLESGTRDISNPVQTTNGQSNADEKKETDLNATNSSQSTKISQSEQTVKDINDASQKTTKVNSKVKLYAGTYFDSGVYGENSKNDYCEVVISNITNTSFDFTVYQVKVDASNGKKDKKAIFLKNTAVFIEDGTKAAFYGKNYKLNFTFPNYHHAYPVVTDMEISGFKPLEGKDYVNNGIPGHEFG
;
A
#
# COMPACT_ATOMS: atom_id res chain seq x y z
N MET A 1 13.23 -66.29 4.65
CA MET A 1 12.46 -65.89 3.45
C MET A 1 12.65 -64.38 3.30
N LEU A 2 13.53 -63.84 2.43
CA LEU A 2 13.38 -63.66 0.97
C LEU A 2 11.96 -63.15 0.65
N VAL A 3 11.71 -61.94 0.13
CA VAL A 3 12.25 -61.20 -1.05
C VAL A 3 11.78 -59.72 -0.86
N GLY A 4 12.46 -58.61 -1.18
CA GLY A 4 13.59 -58.32 -2.05
C GLY A 4 13.15 -57.71 -3.39
N CYS A 5 12.93 -56.40 -3.49
CA CYS A 5 12.91 -55.71 -4.81
C CYS A 5 13.41 -54.26 -4.68
N SER A 6 14.73 -54.10 -4.81
CA SER A 6 15.35 -52.90 -5.38
C SER A 6 15.45 -53.08 -6.89
N SER A 7 15.24 -52.01 -7.67
CA SER A 7 15.81 -51.88 -9.01
C SER A 7 15.97 -50.40 -9.38
N ASN A 8 17.24 -50.00 -9.46
CA ASN A 8 17.73 -48.82 -10.17
C ASN A 8 17.59 -49.00 -11.69
N ARG A 9 17.41 -47.91 -12.43
CA ARG A 9 17.95 -47.59 -13.78
C ARG A 9 17.61 -46.12 -14.09
N LYS A 10 18.59 -45.21 -14.01
CA LYS A 10 19.43 -44.66 -15.10
C LYS A 10 18.73 -43.64 -16.02
N ALA A 11 19.18 -42.39 -15.86
CA ALA A 11 19.45 -41.32 -16.83
C ALA A 11 18.70 -41.34 -18.17
N ASP A 12 18.03 -40.21 -18.45
CA ASP A 12 18.25 -39.47 -19.69
C ASP A 12 18.08 -37.96 -19.44
N ALA A 13 19.00 -37.20 -20.01
CA ALA A 13 19.01 -35.75 -20.05
C ALA A 13 18.43 -35.31 -21.39
N GLU A 14 17.47 -34.39 -21.39
CA GLU A 14 17.16 -33.59 -22.58
C GLU A 14 17.05 -32.11 -22.20
N LYS A 15 18.14 -31.39 -22.49
CA LYS A 15 18.12 -29.96 -22.78
C LYS A 15 17.50 -29.80 -24.17
N GLN A 16 16.47 -28.97 -24.29
CA GLN A 16 16.19 -28.30 -25.57
C GLN A 16 16.21 -26.78 -25.37
N THR A 17 17.35 -26.23 -25.76
CA THR A 17 17.49 -24.87 -26.28
C THR A 17 16.88 -24.86 -27.68
N LEU A 18 16.08 -23.84 -28.00
CA LEU A 18 15.81 -23.45 -29.38
C LEU A 18 16.03 -21.95 -29.50
N GLU A 19 17.17 -21.64 -30.09
CA GLU A 19 17.61 -20.35 -30.59
C GLU A 19 17.35 -20.36 -32.11
N SER A 20 16.68 -19.33 -32.63
CA SER A 20 16.80 -18.82 -34.02
C SER A 20 15.76 -17.70 -34.19
N GLY A 21 16.03 -16.54 -34.75
CA GLY A 21 17.25 -16.01 -35.34
C GLY A 21 17.06 -14.52 -35.65
N THR A 22 18.15 -13.79 -35.51
CA THR A 22 18.36 -12.39 -35.90
C THR A 22 18.16 -12.18 -37.39
N ARG A 23 17.55 -11.06 -37.79
CA ARG A 23 17.90 -10.34 -39.03
C ARG A 23 17.85 -8.83 -38.79
N ASP A 24 19.03 -8.27 -38.63
CA ASP A 24 19.36 -6.87 -38.90
C ASP A 24 19.07 -6.50 -40.35
N ILE A 25 18.48 -5.34 -40.59
CA ILE A 25 18.70 -4.55 -41.81
C ILE A 25 18.84 -3.07 -41.40
N SER A 26 20.11 -2.66 -41.31
CA SER A 26 20.68 -1.32 -41.60
C SER A 26 20.12 -0.72 -42.91
N ASN A 27 20.01 0.58 -43.18
CA ASN A 27 20.70 1.79 -42.72
C ASN A 27 19.94 3.04 -43.30
N PRO A 28 20.41 4.28 -43.06
CA PRO A 28 19.59 5.50 -43.00
C PRO A 28 19.49 6.28 -44.31
N VAL A 29 18.57 7.25 -44.35
CA VAL A 29 18.62 8.37 -45.30
C VAL A 29 18.36 9.69 -44.55
N GLN A 30 19.40 10.53 -44.55
CA GLN A 30 19.33 11.97 -44.26
C GLN A 30 18.47 12.69 -45.31
N THR A 31 17.95 13.89 -45.02
CA THR A 31 18.35 15.15 -45.69
C THR A 31 17.52 16.34 -45.19
N THR A 32 18.25 17.26 -44.54
CA THR A 32 18.21 18.73 -44.45
C THR A 32 16.91 19.54 -44.63
N ASN A 33 16.76 20.53 -43.74
CA ASN A 33 16.68 21.99 -43.97
C ASN A 33 16.14 22.60 -42.66
N GLY A 34 16.64 23.64 -42.00
CA GLY A 34 17.60 24.69 -42.29
C GLY A 34 17.18 25.90 -41.43
N GLN A 35 18.13 26.52 -40.73
CA GLN A 35 18.12 27.89 -40.19
C GLN A 35 17.38 28.27 -38.88
N SER A 36 18.17 28.26 -37.80
CA SER A 36 18.49 29.35 -36.85
C SER A 36 17.78 30.72 -36.97
N ASN A 37 17.25 31.26 -35.86
CA ASN A 37 17.91 32.26 -34.99
C ASN A 37 16.93 32.99 -34.03
N ALA A 38 17.37 33.15 -32.77
CA ALA A 38 17.25 34.33 -31.89
C ALA A 38 15.83 34.82 -31.50
N ASP A 39 15.54 35.43 -30.35
CA ASP A 39 16.31 35.91 -29.20
C ASP A 39 15.33 36.25 -28.05
N GLU A 40 15.89 36.47 -26.86
CA GLU A 40 15.42 37.36 -25.78
C GLU A 40 14.12 37.06 -24.96
N LYS A 41 14.37 36.60 -23.72
CA LYS A 41 14.17 37.32 -22.43
C LYS A 41 12.86 38.12 -22.24
N LYS A 42 12.10 37.83 -21.15
CA LYS A 42 11.93 38.69 -19.95
C LYS A 42 10.92 38.11 -18.93
N GLU A 43 11.27 38.25 -17.66
CA GLU A 43 10.44 38.14 -16.45
C GLU A 43 9.16 39.00 -16.52
N THR A 44 8.12 38.69 -15.73
CA THR A 44 7.82 39.33 -14.41
C THR A 44 6.35 39.06 -13.99
N ASP A 45 6.19 38.50 -12.78
CA ASP A 45 5.19 38.65 -11.71
C ASP A 45 3.67 38.84 -11.91
N LEU A 46 3.00 38.53 -10.78
CA LEU A 46 1.68 38.93 -10.27
C LEU A 46 0.60 37.84 -10.44
N ASN A 47 -0.19 37.43 -9.44
CA ASN A 47 -0.55 38.11 -8.21
C ASN A 47 -1.13 37.09 -7.19
N ALA A 48 -0.84 37.30 -5.90
CA ALA A 48 -1.50 36.59 -4.81
C ALA A 48 -2.99 36.99 -4.72
N THR A 49 -3.87 36.01 -4.54
CA THR A 49 -5.18 36.24 -3.91
C THR A 49 -5.55 34.99 -3.11
N ASN A 50 -5.42 35.11 -1.80
CA ASN A 50 -5.97 34.18 -0.83
C ASN A 50 -7.50 34.22 -0.91
N SER A 51 -8.13 33.11 -1.25
CA SER A 51 -9.53 32.86 -0.92
C SER A 51 -9.61 31.59 -0.09
N SER A 52 -9.64 31.80 1.22
CA SER A 52 -9.95 30.79 2.22
C SER A 52 -11.41 30.38 2.06
N GLN A 53 -11.69 29.35 1.26
CA GLN A 53 -12.98 28.69 1.29
C GLN A 53 -12.84 27.38 2.07
N SER A 54 -13.16 27.45 3.36
CA SER A 54 -13.39 26.27 4.20
C SER A 54 -14.62 25.54 3.66
N THR A 55 -14.40 24.53 2.84
CA THR A 55 -15.48 23.67 2.37
C THR A 55 -15.79 22.67 3.47
N LYS A 56 -16.88 22.91 4.18
CA LYS A 56 -17.57 21.94 5.05
C LYS A 56 -17.84 20.69 4.22
N ILE A 57 -17.06 19.63 4.40
CA ILE A 57 -17.27 18.36 3.70
C ILE A 57 -18.53 17.73 4.29
N SER A 58 -19.62 17.78 3.53
CA SER A 58 -20.86 17.07 3.82
C SER A 58 -20.60 15.57 3.71
N GLN A 59 -21.09 14.81 4.68
CA GLN A 59 -20.98 13.35 4.76
C GLN A 59 -21.81 12.70 3.64
N SER A 60 -21.22 12.51 2.47
CA SER A 60 -21.68 11.52 1.50
C SER A 60 -20.79 10.29 1.62
N GLU A 61 -21.34 9.09 1.45
CA GLU A 61 -20.62 7.82 1.40
C GLU A 61 -19.73 7.70 0.13
N GLN A 62 -18.86 8.68 -0.10
CA GLN A 62 -17.93 8.71 -1.23
C GLN A 62 -16.62 8.01 -0.85
N THR A 63 -16.25 7.04 -1.68
CA THR A 63 -14.90 6.47 -1.70
C THR A 63 -13.88 7.58 -1.93
N VAL A 64 -12.94 7.75 -1.00
CA VAL A 64 -11.88 8.75 -1.11
C VAL A 64 -10.85 8.26 -2.14
N LYS A 65 -10.80 8.94 -3.29
CA LYS A 65 -9.68 8.84 -4.24
C LYS A 65 -8.74 10.00 -3.97
N ASP A 66 -7.64 9.75 -3.29
CA ASP A 66 -6.59 10.75 -3.13
C ASP A 66 -5.32 10.37 -3.86
N ILE A 67 -4.56 11.41 -4.17
CA ILE A 67 -3.25 11.31 -4.80
C ILE A 67 -2.25 11.82 -3.76
N ASN A 68 -1.19 11.06 -3.55
CA ASN A 68 -0.10 11.44 -2.66
C ASN A 68 0.44 12.83 -3.05
N ASP A 69 0.40 13.77 -2.12
CA ASP A 69 0.95 15.10 -2.34
C ASP A 69 2.47 15.08 -2.09
N ALA A 70 3.21 14.79 -3.16
CA ALA A 70 4.67 14.79 -3.16
C ALA A 70 5.30 16.17 -2.85
N SER A 71 4.51 17.24 -2.79
CA SER A 71 4.97 18.59 -2.42
C SER A 71 5.34 18.71 -0.94
N GLN A 72 4.75 17.86 -0.08
CA GLN A 72 5.14 17.82 1.32
C GLN A 72 6.53 17.16 1.45
N LYS A 73 7.56 17.99 1.68
CA LYS A 73 8.95 17.55 1.86
C LYS A 73 9.07 16.68 3.13
N THR A 74 8.82 15.39 2.99
CA THR A 74 8.90 14.42 4.09
C THR A 74 10.09 13.52 3.89
N THR A 75 10.97 13.46 4.89
CA THR A 75 12.12 12.56 4.88
C THR A 75 11.64 11.12 5.02
N LYS A 76 11.63 10.40 3.89
CA LYS A 76 11.42 8.96 3.85
C LYS A 76 12.64 8.27 4.49
N VAL A 77 12.40 7.36 5.43
CA VAL A 77 13.46 6.59 6.11
C VAL A 77 13.26 5.09 5.94
N ASN A 78 14.30 4.29 6.21
CA ASN A 78 14.18 2.85 6.25
C ASN A 78 13.33 2.43 7.46
N SER A 79 12.51 1.39 7.30
CA SER A 79 11.71 0.81 8.39
C SER A 79 12.62 0.17 9.43
N LYS A 80 12.27 0.35 10.70
CA LYS A 80 12.81 -0.43 11.82
C LYS A 80 11.86 -1.53 12.27
N VAL A 81 10.63 -1.49 11.78
CA VAL A 81 9.61 -2.52 12.01
C VAL A 81 9.53 -3.48 10.83
N LYS A 82 9.04 -4.68 11.10
CA LYS A 82 8.75 -5.73 10.13
C LYS A 82 7.24 -5.80 9.89
N LEU A 83 6.77 -4.98 8.96
CA LEU A 83 5.37 -4.98 8.50
C LEU A 83 5.12 -6.15 7.55
N TYR A 84 3.93 -6.75 7.62
CA TYR A 84 3.52 -7.86 6.77
C TYR A 84 2.34 -7.47 5.87
N ALA A 85 2.34 -8.00 4.65
CA ALA A 85 1.19 -7.87 3.76
C ALA A 85 0.02 -8.71 4.31
N GLY A 86 -1.19 -8.30 3.99
CA GLY A 86 -2.40 -8.96 4.48
C GLY A 86 -3.48 -7.98 4.89
N THR A 87 -4.52 -8.51 5.51
CA THR A 87 -5.65 -7.72 6.02
C THR A 87 -5.49 -7.56 7.52
N TYR A 88 -5.43 -6.31 7.98
CA TYR A 88 -5.49 -5.96 9.38
C TYR A 88 -6.94 -5.61 9.70
N PHE A 89 -7.54 -6.36 10.64
CA PHE A 89 -8.94 -6.26 11.03
C PHE A 89 -9.09 -5.40 12.28
N ASP A 90 -10.11 -4.55 12.32
CA ASP A 90 -10.54 -3.85 13.55
C ASP A 90 -10.72 -4.89 14.67
N SER A 91 -9.91 -4.82 15.73
CA SER A 91 -9.88 -5.84 16.80
C SER A 91 -11.22 -5.97 17.54
N GLY A 92 -12.07 -4.94 17.46
CA GLY A 92 -13.44 -4.96 17.97
C GLY A 92 -14.37 -5.99 17.31
N VAL A 93 -13.93 -6.68 16.25
CA VAL A 93 -14.68 -7.80 15.64
C VAL A 93 -14.52 -9.12 16.39
N TYR A 94 -13.51 -9.27 17.24
CA TYR A 94 -13.20 -10.54 17.90
C TYR A 94 -13.83 -10.73 19.30
N GLY A 95 -14.61 -9.75 19.78
CA GLY A 95 -15.29 -9.84 21.08
C GLY A 95 -16.71 -10.38 21.02
N GLU A 96 -17.29 -10.74 22.18
CA GLU A 96 -18.68 -11.21 22.32
C GLU A 96 -19.73 -10.17 21.84
N ASN A 97 -19.33 -8.91 21.72
CA ASN A 97 -20.11 -7.81 21.13
C ASN A 97 -19.53 -7.37 19.77
N SER A 98 -19.18 -8.33 18.92
CA SER A 98 -18.59 -8.08 17.60
C SER A 98 -19.43 -7.07 16.83
N LYS A 99 -18.83 -5.98 16.37
CA LYS A 99 -19.54 -4.95 15.62
C LYS A 99 -19.99 -5.49 14.27
N ASN A 100 -21.26 -5.21 13.92
CA ASN A 100 -21.78 -5.50 12.58
C ASN A 100 -21.09 -4.63 11.50
N ASP A 101 -20.54 -3.48 11.88
CA ASP A 101 -19.83 -2.58 10.97
C ASP A 101 -18.40 -2.38 11.44
N TYR A 102 -17.42 -2.76 10.60
CA TYR A 102 -15.99 -2.67 10.92
C TYR A 102 -15.15 -2.27 9.71
N CYS A 103 -13.92 -1.82 9.94
CA CYS A 103 -12.98 -1.51 8.88
C CYS A 103 -11.92 -2.60 8.72
N GLU A 104 -11.48 -2.80 7.49
CA GLU A 104 -10.33 -3.63 7.14
C GLU A 104 -9.28 -2.76 6.46
N VAL A 105 -8.02 -2.89 6.88
CA VAL A 105 -6.88 -2.22 6.26
C VAL A 105 -6.05 -3.28 5.54
N VAL A 106 -6.02 -3.22 4.21
CA VAL A 106 -5.26 -4.16 3.39
C VAL A 106 -3.91 -3.55 3.06
N ILE A 107 -2.85 -4.21 3.50
CA ILE A 107 -1.46 -3.80 3.27
C ILE A 107 -0.84 -4.65 2.16
N SER A 108 -0.11 -4.01 1.24
CA SER A 108 0.58 -4.66 0.12
C SER A 108 1.84 -3.89 -0.29
N ASN A 109 2.61 -4.42 -1.24
CA ASN A 109 3.76 -3.76 -1.86
C ASN A 109 4.74 -3.11 -0.85
N ILE A 110 5.06 -3.86 0.20
CA ILE A 110 5.96 -3.40 1.26
C ILE A 110 7.39 -3.34 0.71
N THR A 111 8.03 -2.20 0.93
CA THR A 111 9.44 -1.96 0.66
C THR A 111 10.13 -1.60 1.97
N ASN A 112 11.45 -1.40 1.93
CA ASN A 112 12.21 -0.92 3.09
C ASN A 112 11.76 0.47 3.58
N THR A 113 10.99 1.23 2.79
CA THR A 113 10.77 2.66 3.05
C THR A 113 9.30 3.09 2.89
N SER A 114 8.45 2.21 2.36
CA SER A 114 7.03 2.49 2.13
C SER A 114 6.21 1.21 1.96
N PHE A 115 4.89 1.34 2.04
CA PHE A 115 3.93 0.28 1.73
C PHE A 115 2.65 0.86 1.13
N ASP A 116 1.93 0.04 0.39
CA ASP A 116 0.61 0.41 -0.10
C ASP A 116 -0.47 -0.05 0.89
N PHE A 117 -1.51 0.76 1.05
CA PHE A 117 -2.67 0.45 1.87
C PHE A 117 -3.98 0.76 1.14
N THR A 118 -5.03 0.01 1.45
CA THR A 118 -6.42 0.27 1.02
C THR A 118 -7.34 0.05 2.21
N VAL A 119 -8.36 0.89 2.38
CA VAL A 119 -9.32 0.76 3.49
C VAL A 119 -10.69 0.38 2.97
N TYR A 120 -11.24 -0.67 3.54
CA TYR A 120 -12.60 -1.12 3.29
C TYR A 120 -13.45 -0.96 4.53
N GLN A 121 -14.70 -0.53 4.32
CA GLN A 121 -15.76 -0.71 5.30
C GLN A 121 -16.45 -2.05 4.98
N VAL A 122 -16.64 -2.87 6.01
CA VAL A 122 -17.48 -4.05 5.95
C VAL A 122 -18.72 -3.79 6.79
N LYS A 123 -19.88 -4.08 6.21
CA LYS A 123 -21.17 -4.11 6.89
C LYS A 123 -21.68 -5.54 6.89
N VAL A 124 -22.08 -6.04 8.05
CA VAL A 124 -22.62 -7.39 8.25
C VAL A 124 -24.12 -7.27 8.50
N ASP A 125 -24.91 -7.88 7.63
CA ASP A 125 -26.35 -7.98 7.83
C ASP A 125 -26.63 -8.91 9.01
N ALA A 126 -27.16 -8.35 10.09
CA ALA A 126 -27.46 -9.08 11.32
C ALA A 126 -28.49 -10.22 11.13
N SER A 127 -29.31 -10.16 10.07
CA SER A 127 -30.37 -11.15 9.82
C SER A 127 -29.87 -12.43 9.16
N ASN A 128 -28.79 -12.34 8.36
CA ASN A 128 -28.33 -13.45 7.52
C ASN A 128 -26.79 -13.61 7.48
N GLY A 129 -26.05 -12.76 8.19
CA GLY A 129 -24.59 -12.78 8.25
C GLY A 129 -23.88 -12.35 6.96
N LYS A 130 -24.62 -11.90 5.93
CA LYS A 130 -24.05 -11.48 4.66
C LYS A 130 -23.19 -10.24 4.85
N LYS A 131 -21.99 -10.26 4.28
CA LYS A 131 -21.05 -9.15 4.32
C LYS A 131 -21.12 -8.35 3.03
N ASP A 132 -21.28 -7.04 3.15
CA ASP A 132 -21.03 -6.08 2.08
C ASP A 132 -19.72 -5.34 2.35
N LYS A 133 -18.82 -5.33 1.36
CA LYS A 133 -17.47 -4.77 1.47
C LYS A 133 -17.28 -3.67 0.46
N LYS A 134 -17.09 -2.44 0.94
CA LYS A 134 -16.92 -1.23 0.12
C LYS A 134 -15.59 -0.57 0.41
N ALA A 135 -14.81 -0.27 -0.62
CA ALA A 135 -13.62 0.56 -0.47
C ALA A 135 -14.04 1.99 -0.10
N ILE A 136 -13.56 2.46 1.06
CA ILE A 136 -13.80 3.83 1.55
C ILE A 136 -12.56 4.70 1.40
N PHE A 137 -11.38 4.09 1.27
CA PHE A 137 -10.13 4.76 0.95
C PHE A 137 -9.38 3.94 -0.10
N LEU A 138 -9.16 4.50 -1.28
CA LEU A 138 -8.48 3.77 -2.35
C LEU A 138 -6.99 3.57 -2.07
N LYS A 139 -6.42 2.63 -2.83
CA LYS A 139 -5.01 2.28 -2.78
C LYS A 139 -4.11 3.52 -2.85
N ASN A 140 -3.33 3.72 -1.79
CA ASN A 140 -2.35 4.78 -1.64
C ASN A 140 -1.09 4.24 -0.98
N THR A 141 0.00 5.01 -1.03
CA THR A 141 1.29 4.62 -0.48
C THR A 141 1.64 5.45 0.74
N ALA A 142 1.82 4.80 1.89
CA ALA A 142 2.39 5.41 3.08
C ALA A 142 3.92 5.23 3.09
N VAL A 143 4.64 6.17 3.67
CA VAL A 143 6.10 6.14 3.81
C VAL A 143 6.49 6.03 5.28
N PHE A 144 7.54 5.27 5.59
CA PHE A 144 8.11 5.26 6.94
C PHE A 144 8.78 6.61 7.22
N ILE A 145 8.56 7.12 8.43
CA ILE A 145 8.98 8.45 8.88
C ILE A 145 9.67 8.39 10.24
N GLU A 146 10.14 9.54 10.71
CA GLU A 146 10.86 9.70 11.97
C GLU A 146 12.08 8.77 12.01
N ASP A 147 12.07 7.80 12.91
CA ASP A 147 13.16 6.84 13.06
C ASP A 147 12.85 5.49 12.40
N GLY A 148 11.76 5.38 11.63
CA GLY A 148 11.35 4.15 10.95
C GLY A 148 10.38 3.27 11.75
N THR A 149 9.91 3.74 12.91
CA THR A 149 8.90 3.04 13.75
C THR A 149 7.47 3.53 13.51
N LYS A 150 7.27 4.52 12.65
CA LYS A 150 5.96 5.03 12.24
C LYS A 150 5.91 5.21 10.73
N ALA A 151 4.70 5.34 10.19
CA ALA A 151 4.52 5.70 8.80
C ALA A 151 3.45 6.79 8.63
N ALA A 152 3.46 7.45 7.48
CA ALA A 152 2.45 8.43 7.14
C ALA A 152 2.12 8.43 5.66
N PHE A 153 0.85 8.71 5.37
CA PHE A 153 0.40 9.11 4.04
C PHE A 153 0.05 10.60 4.06
N TYR A 154 0.47 11.32 3.02
CA TYR A 154 0.25 12.75 2.87
C TYR A 154 -0.71 12.96 1.70
N GLY A 155 -1.97 13.23 2.02
CA GLY A 155 -2.93 13.74 1.05
C GLY A 155 -2.76 15.25 0.89
N LYS A 156 -3.51 15.84 -0.05
CA LYS A 156 -3.43 17.29 -0.33
C LYS A 156 -3.67 18.16 0.90
N ASN A 157 -4.71 17.84 1.68
CA ASN A 157 -5.18 18.67 2.79
C ASN A 157 -5.26 17.91 4.13
N TYR A 158 -4.72 16.70 4.20
CA TYR A 158 -4.77 15.87 5.40
C TYR A 158 -3.62 14.86 5.40
N LYS A 159 -3.38 14.27 6.57
CA LYS A 159 -2.34 13.27 6.80
C LYS A 159 -2.94 12.07 7.51
N LEU A 160 -2.65 10.86 7.05
CA LEU A 160 -2.89 9.65 7.83
C LEU A 160 -1.58 9.28 8.54
N ASN A 161 -1.64 9.07 9.84
CA ASN A 161 -0.51 8.56 10.61
C ASN A 161 -0.76 7.10 10.96
N PHE A 162 0.26 6.28 10.76
CA PHE A 162 0.28 4.87 11.11
C PHE A 162 1.28 4.68 12.27
N THR A 163 0.80 4.13 13.37
CA THR A 163 1.62 3.74 14.51
C THR A 163 1.53 2.24 14.71
N PHE A 164 2.63 1.63 15.18
CA PHE A 164 2.76 0.19 15.35
C PHE A 164 3.02 -0.11 16.83
N PRO A 165 1.97 -0.11 17.67
CA PRO A 165 2.11 -0.46 19.07
C PRO A 165 2.56 -1.92 19.21
N ASN A 166 3.14 -2.25 20.37
CA ASN A 166 3.65 -3.58 20.68
C ASN A 166 2.76 -4.30 21.70
N TYR A 167 1.44 -4.28 21.48
CA TYR A 167 0.47 -4.82 22.43
C TYR A 167 0.62 -6.34 22.61
N HIS A 168 1.01 -7.05 21.55
CA HIS A 168 1.29 -8.49 21.60
C HIS A 168 2.78 -8.85 21.79
N HIS A 169 3.62 -7.90 22.20
CA HIS A 169 5.04 -8.13 22.48
C HIS A 169 5.84 -8.79 21.33
N ALA A 170 5.45 -8.53 20.08
CA ALA A 170 6.00 -9.13 18.86
C ALA A 170 7.14 -8.31 18.20
N TYR A 171 7.53 -7.17 18.76
CA TYR A 171 8.56 -6.30 18.16
C TYR A 171 9.83 -7.08 17.71
N PRO A 172 10.33 -6.88 16.47
CA PRO A 172 9.98 -5.82 15.52
C PRO A 172 8.79 -6.13 14.61
N VAL A 173 8.13 -7.28 14.76
CA VAL A 173 6.97 -7.66 13.95
C VAL A 173 5.76 -6.78 14.29
N VAL A 174 5.13 -6.23 13.26
CA VAL A 174 3.91 -5.41 13.40
C VAL A 174 2.71 -6.34 13.42
N THR A 175 2.23 -6.67 14.62
CA THR A 175 0.97 -7.39 14.84
C THR A 175 -0.22 -6.45 14.96
N ASP A 176 0.04 -5.23 15.43
CA ASP A 176 -0.95 -4.23 15.82
C ASP A 176 -0.70 -2.93 15.04
N MET A 177 -1.77 -2.25 14.65
CA MET A 177 -1.70 -1.01 13.87
C MET A 177 -2.80 -0.05 14.31
N GLU A 178 -2.43 1.19 14.59
CA GLU A 178 -3.37 2.27 14.82
C GLU A 178 -3.23 3.31 13.71
N ILE A 179 -4.36 3.87 13.26
CA ILE A 179 -4.39 4.84 12.16
C ILE A 179 -5.21 6.06 12.58
N SER A 180 -4.62 7.24 12.48
CA SER A 180 -5.28 8.53 12.78
C SER A 180 -5.31 9.44 11.56
N GLY A 181 -6.20 10.45 11.58
CA GLY A 181 -6.37 11.39 10.48
C GLY A 181 -7.42 10.97 9.44
N PHE A 182 -8.10 9.85 9.67
CA PHE A 182 -9.27 9.42 8.92
C PHE A 182 -10.32 8.85 9.87
N LYS A 183 -11.40 9.60 10.11
CA LYS A 183 -12.43 9.32 11.13
C LYS A 183 -12.92 7.86 11.20
N PRO A 184 -13.14 7.13 10.08
CA PRO A 184 -13.54 5.71 10.16
C PRO A 184 -12.54 4.78 10.87
N LEU A 185 -11.27 5.18 10.94
CA LEU A 185 -10.17 4.42 11.52
C LEU A 185 -9.77 4.87 12.93
N GLU A 186 -10.18 6.06 13.35
CA GLU A 186 -9.68 6.66 14.60
C GLU A 186 -10.15 5.91 15.85
N GLY A 187 -9.24 5.77 16.82
CA GLY A 187 -9.53 5.14 18.11
C GLY A 187 -9.73 3.63 18.04
N LYS A 188 -9.21 2.99 16.98
CA LYS A 188 -9.30 1.54 16.75
C LYS A 188 -7.91 0.95 16.59
N ASP A 189 -7.82 -0.31 16.97
CA ASP A 189 -6.64 -1.13 16.77
C ASP A 189 -6.93 -2.15 15.65
N TYR A 190 -5.94 -2.36 14.79
CA TYR A 190 -6.02 -3.21 13.60
C TYR A 190 -4.99 -4.31 13.67
N VAL A 191 -5.46 -5.56 13.72
CA VAL A 191 -4.61 -6.74 13.96
C VAL A 191 -4.57 -7.66 12.75
N ASN A 192 -3.41 -8.24 12.46
CA ASN A 192 -3.23 -9.20 11.36
C ASN A 192 -2.95 -10.60 11.90
N ASN A 193 -3.99 -11.45 11.90
CA ASN A 193 -3.88 -12.83 12.36
C ASN A 193 -3.22 -13.79 11.35
N GLY A 194 -2.81 -13.28 10.18
CA GLY A 194 -2.15 -14.06 9.13
C GLY A 194 -0.63 -14.04 9.19
N ILE A 195 -0.03 -13.49 10.26
CA ILE A 195 1.42 -13.41 10.43
C ILE A 195 1.93 -14.74 11.02
N PRO A 196 2.78 -15.50 10.31
CA PRO A 196 3.27 -16.79 10.80
C PRO A 196 4.01 -16.67 12.15
N GLY A 197 3.57 -17.46 13.13
CA GLY A 197 4.15 -17.48 14.48
C GLY A 197 3.66 -16.35 15.40
N HIS A 198 2.69 -15.57 14.95
CA HIS A 198 2.07 -14.47 15.69
C HIS A 198 0.53 -14.52 15.57
N GLU A 199 -0.02 -15.73 15.40
CA GLU A 199 -1.45 -15.96 15.38
C GLU A 199 -2.06 -15.80 16.78
N PHE A 200 -3.19 -15.11 16.87
CA PHE A 200 -4.07 -14.97 18.03
C PHE A 200 -5.07 -16.14 18.06
N GLY A 201 -5.20 -16.77 19.23
CA GLY A 201 -6.10 -17.90 19.49
C GLY A 201 -7.21 -17.57 20.48
#